data_AF-A0A382WFD2-F1
#
_entry.id   AF-A0A382WFD2-F1
#
_cell.length_a   1.000
_cell.length_b   1.000
_cell.length_c   1.000
_cell.angle_alpha   90.00
_cell.angle_beta   90.00
_cell.angle_gamma   90.00
#
_symmetry.space_group_name_H-M   'P 1'
#
loop_
_entity.id
_entity.type
_entity.pdbx_description
1 polymer ?
#
loop_
_entity_poly.entity_id
_entity_poly.type
_entity_poly.pdbx_seq_one_letter_code
_entity_poly.pdbx_strand_id
1 'polypeptide(L)'
;MAFHPDFQTNGYFFVNYTNSGGTSVIARYRATSATTASSNTEQIVLTVSQPYSNHNAGQLAFSPRDGYLYIGFGDGGSGGDPGNRSQNGRQLLGKMLRIDVDSGDPYGIPADNPFTNNGSVRDEIWAIGVRNPWRFSFDPETHDLYIGDVGQNAWEEIDFQPADSNGGENYEWKVREGNHSYSSGTSYGAGERTGAIYEYRHSGAGSGCSLTGGVVYRGCKMPDLQGVYFFADYCTNWVRTLRVRGGVAQEIVNQTTGLNRGIPGNLSQISSFGLDG
;
A
#
# COMPACT_ATOMS: atom_id res chain seq x y z
N MET A 1 -9.93 4.91 -1.84
CA MET A 1 -11.29 4.39 -2.08
C MET A 1 -11.17 3.04 -2.74
N ALA A 2 -12.07 2.11 -2.43
CA ALA A 2 -12.18 0.81 -3.11
C ALA A 2 -13.66 0.43 -3.26
N PHE A 3 -14.05 -0.14 -4.40
CA PHE A 3 -15.38 -0.69 -4.59
C PHE A 3 -15.41 -2.14 -4.11
N HIS A 4 -16.50 -2.55 -3.47
CA HIS A 4 -16.71 -3.95 -3.11
C HIS A 4 -16.67 -4.84 -4.36
N PRO A 5 -16.15 -6.08 -4.29
CA PRO A 5 -16.18 -7.00 -5.44
C PRO A 5 -17.60 -7.16 -6.03
N ASP A 6 -18.60 -7.29 -5.17
CA ASP A 6 -20.03 -7.31 -5.55
C ASP A 6 -20.70 -5.93 -5.71
N PHE A 7 -19.95 -4.87 -6.01
CA PHE A 7 -20.48 -3.51 -6.10
C PHE A 7 -21.69 -3.39 -7.03
N GLN A 8 -21.70 -4.11 -8.15
CA GLN A 8 -22.82 -4.10 -9.10
C GLN A 8 -24.14 -4.60 -8.47
N THR A 9 -24.05 -5.43 -7.43
CA THR A 9 -25.20 -6.01 -6.74
C THR A 9 -25.53 -5.27 -5.43
N ASN A 10 -24.52 -4.96 -4.61
CA ASN A 10 -24.74 -4.40 -3.28
C ASN A 10 -24.61 -2.86 -3.21
N GLY A 11 -23.90 -2.26 -4.18
CA GLY A 11 -23.59 -0.83 -4.24
C GLY A 11 -22.58 -0.34 -3.20
N TYR A 12 -21.86 -1.23 -2.52
CA TYR A 12 -20.94 -0.85 -1.44
C TYR A 12 -19.56 -0.41 -1.94
N PHE A 13 -19.06 0.68 -1.37
CA PHE A 13 -17.70 1.14 -1.58
C PHE A 13 -17.14 1.72 -0.28
N PHE A 14 -15.81 1.78 -0.20
CA PHE A 14 -15.08 2.11 1.02
C PHE A 14 -14.20 3.31 0.78
N VAL A 15 -14.17 4.23 1.73
CA VAL A 15 -13.37 5.45 1.71
C VAL A 15 -12.49 5.48 2.95
N ASN A 16 -11.24 5.90 2.76
CA ASN A 16 -10.37 6.33 3.84
C ASN A 16 -10.34 7.86 3.84
N TYR A 17 -10.60 8.48 4.98
CA TYR A 17 -10.45 9.92 5.18
C TYR A 17 -9.92 10.22 6.58
N THR A 18 -9.40 11.44 6.77
CA THR A 18 -9.01 11.93 8.11
C THR A 18 -10.11 12.84 8.63
N ASN A 19 -10.68 12.52 9.79
CA ASN A 19 -11.71 13.36 10.40
C ASN A 19 -11.12 14.65 10.99
N SER A 20 -11.98 15.56 11.47
CA SER A 20 -11.54 16.85 12.05
C SER A 20 -10.68 16.72 13.31
N GLY A 21 -10.69 15.56 13.96
CA GLY A 21 -9.82 15.24 15.09
C GLY A 21 -8.48 14.62 14.70
N GLY A 22 -8.17 14.51 13.40
CA GLY A 22 -6.93 13.90 12.91
C GLY A 22 -6.94 12.37 12.90
N THR A 23 -8.07 11.71 13.14
CA THR A 23 -8.18 10.25 13.12
C THR A 23 -8.45 9.75 11.71
N SER A 24 -7.73 8.72 11.27
CA SER A 24 -8.06 8.01 10.02
C SER A 24 -9.32 7.18 10.22
N VAL A 25 -10.25 7.29 9.28
CA VAL A 25 -11.53 6.62 9.27
C VAL A 25 -11.66 5.83 7.99
N ILE A 26 -11.86 4.52 8.13
CA ILE A 26 -12.32 3.65 7.06
C ILE A 26 -13.82 3.54 7.19
N ALA A 27 -14.54 3.98 6.17
CA ALA A 27 -15.99 3.99 6.16
C ALA A 27 -16.54 3.31 4.91
N ARG A 28 -17.61 2.54 5.10
CA ARG A 28 -18.44 1.97 4.03
C ARG A 28 -19.55 2.95 3.71
N TYR A 29 -19.83 3.10 2.42
CA TYR A 29 -20.96 3.85 1.88
C TYR A 29 -21.72 2.98 0.89
N ARG A 30 -22.97 3.36 0.59
CA ARG A 30 -23.79 2.72 -0.43
C ARG A 30 -24.14 3.71 -1.55
N ALA A 31 -23.82 3.31 -2.77
CA ALA A 31 -24.19 4.03 -3.98
C ALA A 31 -25.71 3.96 -4.22
N THR A 32 -26.28 5.06 -4.70
CA THR A 32 -27.68 5.15 -5.14
C THR A 32 -27.79 5.11 -6.67
N SER A 33 -26.68 5.30 -7.38
CA SER A 33 -26.52 5.11 -8.82
C SER A 33 -25.04 4.83 -9.14
N ALA A 34 -24.70 4.58 -10.41
CA ALA A 34 -23.31 4.36 -10.83
C ALA A 34 -22.35 5.52 -10.49
N THR A 35 -22.87 6.74 -10.32
CA THR A 35 -22.07 7.96 -10.12
C THR A 35 -22.52 8.77 -8.91
N THR A 36 -23.37 8.21 -8.04
CA THR A 36 -23.95 8.96 -6.91
C THR A 36 -24.07 8.07 -5.68
N ALA A 37 -23.73 8.63 -4.51
CA ALA A 37 -23.90 8.01 -3.21
C ALA A 37 -24.43 9.05 -2.22
N SER A 38 -25.05 8.59 -1.12
CA SER A 38 -25.52 9.46 -0.05
C SER A 38 -24.59 9.38 1.15
N SER A 39 -24.20 10.53 1.69
CA SER A 39 -23.43 10.60 2.94
C SER A 39 -24.15 9.98 4.14
N ASN A 40 -25.49 9.90 4.10
CA ASN A 40 -26.30 9.30 5.16
C ASN A 40 -26.18 7.77 5.23
N THR A 41 -25.47 7.15 4.28
CA THR A 41 -25.22 5.70 4.26
C THR A 41 -23.90 5.32 4.92
N GLU A 42 -23.21 6.29 5.53
CA GLU A 42 -21.94 6.04 6.19
C GLU A 42 -22.09 4.99 7.30
N GLN A 43 -21.23 3.98 7.24
CA GLN A 43 -20.94 3.10 8.36
C GLN A 43 -19.43 3.10 8.59
N ILE A 44 -19.02 3.49 9.80
CA ILE A 44 -17.63 3.41 10.22
C ILE A 44 -17.25 1.93 10.36
N VAL A 45 -16.20 1.53 9.65
CA VAL A 45 -15.64 0.18 9.67
C VAL A 45 -14.49 0.11 10.67
N LEU A 46 -13.53 1.03 10.55
CA LEU A 46 -12.34 1.04 11.40
C LEU A 46 -11.87 2.48 11.60
N THR A 47 -11.39 2.80 12.80
CA THR A 47 -10.73 4.07 13.09
C THR A 47 -9.36 3.85 13.69
N VAL A 48 -8.40 4.68 13.28
CA VAL A 48 -7.02 4.65 13.78
C VAL A 48 -6.56 6.06 14.06
N SER A 49 -6.26 6.36 15.32
CA SER A 49 -5.78 7.68 15.74
C SER A 49 -4.40 7.97 15.13
N GLN A 50 -4.27 9.11 14.44
CA GLN A 50 -2.98 9.56 13.91
C GLN A 50 -2.29 10.49 14.93
N PRO A 51 -1.08 10.17 15.39
CA PRO A 51 -0.36 10.94 16.39
C PRO A 51 0.31 12.20 15.83
N TYR A 52 0.52 12.27 14.51
CA TYR A 52 1.09 13.42 13.82
C TYR A 52 0.29 13.73 12.54
N SER A 53 0.63 14.83 11.86
CA SER A 53 -0.12 15.35 10.70
C SER A 53 0.26 14.71 9.36
N ASN A 54 1.18 13.74 9.35
CA ASN A 54 1.71 13.09 8.16
C ASN A 54 1.73 11.56 8.30
N HIS A 55 1.95 10.88 7.17
CA HIS A 55 1.97 9.42 7.02
C HIS A 55 0.66 8.70 7.41
N ASN A 56 -0.47 9.34 7.11
CA ASN A 56 -1.77 8.72 7.33
C ASN A 56 -2.01 7.56 6.35
N ALA A 57 -1.35 7.57 5.18
CA ALA A 57 -1.52 6.61 4.08
C ALA A 57 -3.00 6.22 3.88
N GLY A 58 -3.28 4.93 3.78
CA GLY A 58 -4.61 4.33 3.81
C GLY A 58 -5.22 4.19 2.42
N GLN A 59 -4.40 3.74 1.46
CA GLN A 59 -4.97 3.09 0.29
C GLN A 59 -5.81 1.89 0.75
N LEU A 60 -6.90 1.67 0.02
CA LEU A 60 -7.80 0.54 0.15
C LEU A 60 -7.75 -0.24 -1.16
N ALA A 61 -7.69 -1.56 -1.09
CA ALA A 61 -7.90 -2.43 -2.24
C ALA A 61 -8.50 -3.76 -1.78
N PHE A 62 -9.39 -4.31 -2.59
CA PHE A 62 -9.82 -5.69 -2.41
C PHE A 62 -8.83 -6.60 -3.11
N SER A 63 -8.41 -7.66 -2.43
CA SER A 63 -7.54 -8.67 -3.02
C SER A 63 -8.36 -9.50 -4.02
N PRO A 64 -7.89 -9.66 -5.27
CA PRO A 64 -8.54 -10.52 -6.26
C PRO A 64 -8.44 -12.01 -5.91
N ARG A 65 -7.55 -12.39 -4.97
CA ARG A 65 -7.35 -13.78 -4.56
C ARG A 65 -8.38 -14.26 -3.56
N ASP A 66 -8.67 -13.45 -2.54
CA ASP A 66 -9.49 -13.85 -1.39
C ASP A 66 -10.70 -12.95 -1.15
N GLY A 67 -10.83 -11.82 -1.86
CA GLY A 67 -11.97 -10.93 -1.75
C GLY A 67 -11.97 -10.07 -0.48
N TYR A 68 -10.92 -10.10 0.34
CA TYR A 68 -10.86 -9.30 1.56
C TYR A 68 -10.35 -7.89 1.33
N LEU A 69 -10.68 -6.98 2.24
CA LEU A 69 -10.24 -5.59 2.19
C LEU A 69 -8.85 -5.45 2.81
N TYR A 70 -7.89 -5.02 1.99
CA TYR A 70 -6.56 -4.64 2.42
C TYR A 70 -6.45 -3.13 2.66
N ILE A 71 -5.74 -2.75 3.72
CA ILE A 71 -5.61 -1.37 4.18
C ILE A 71 -4.15 -1.11 4.56
N GLY A 72 -3.50 -0.15 3.90
CA GLY A 72 -2.11 0.22 4.22
C GLY A 72 -2.05 1.45 5.09
N PHE A 73 -1.69 1.33 6.38
CA PHE A 73 -1.49 2.48 7.27
C PHE A 73 0.00 2.77 7.46
N GLY A 74 0.38 4.04 7.33
CA GLY A 74 1.71 4.50 7.70
C GLY A 74 1.91 4.50 9.21
N ASP A 75 3.13 4.77 9.66
CA ASP A 75 3.57 4.78 11.06
C ASP A 75 2.96 5.91 11.92
N GLY A 76 2.12 6.73 11.29
CA GLY A 76 1.43 7.86 11.89
C GLY A 76 2.27 9.11 12.04
N GLY A 77 3.43 9.17 11.38
CA GLY A 77 4.14 10.41 11.09
C GLY A 77 5.29 10.72 12.04
N SER A 78 5.76 11.96 11.93
CA SER A 78 7.06 12.43 12.43
C SER A 78 8.25 11.73 11.76
N GLY A 79 9.46 12.15 12.13
CA GLY A 79 10.70 11.54 11.66
C GLY A 79 11.03 10.27 12.45
N GLY A 80 11.27 9.17 11.74
CA GLY A 80 11.83 7.96 12.31
C GLY A 80 10.91 7.24 13.29
N ASP A 81 9.58 7.32 13.15
CA ASP A 81 8.60 6.64 14.00
C ASP A 81 8.95 6.67 15.51
N PRO A 82 8.76 7.82 16.19
CA PRO A 82 9.15 7.98 17.59
C PRO A 82 8.45 7.01 18.56
N GLY A 83 7.28 6.49 18.17
CA GLY A 83 6.49 5.56 18.97
C GLY A 83 6.84 4.09 18.74
N ASN A 84 7.77 3.79 17.83
CA ASN A 84 8.06 2.43 17.36
C ASN A 84 6.78 1.67 16.94
N ARG A 85 5.84 2.38 16.34
CA ARG A 85 4.50 1.88 16.01
C ARG A 85 4.59 0.85 14.90
N SER A 86 5.44 1.11 13.92
CA SER A 86 5.74 0.22 12.80
C SER A 86 6.15 -1.18 13.25
N GLN A 87 6.93 -1.32 14.33
CA GLN A 87 7.34 -2.62 14.88
C GLN A 87 6.49 -3.10 16.08
N ASN A 88 5.59 -2.27 16.59
CA ASN A 88 4.69 -2.63 17.69
C ASN A 88 3.43 -3.33 17.16
N GLY A 89 3.35 -4.65 17.36
CA GLY A 89 2.20 -5.47 16.96
C GLY A 89 0.88 -5.10 17.62
N ARG A 90 0.87 -4.34 18.72
CA ARG A 90 -0.37 -3.92 19.40
C ARG A 90 -1.03 -2.69 18.76
N GLN A 91 -0.38 -2.08 17.77
CA GLN A 91 -0.84 -0.89 17.06
C GLN A 91 -1.07 -1.18 15.58
N LEU A 92 -2.03 -0.47 14.98
CA LEU A 92 -2.41 -0.64 13.57
C LEU A 92 -1.66 0.32 12.62
N LEU A 93 -0.70 1.11 13.14
CA LEU A 93 0.11 2.04 12.37
C LEU A 93 1.42 1.37 11.91
N GLY A 94 1.85 1.69 10.70
CA GLY A 94 2.98 1.06 10.02
C GLY A 94 2.70 -0.42 9.73
N LYS A 95 1.53 -0.68 9.16
CA LYS A 95 0.98 -2.02 8.89
C LYS A 95 0.28 -2.08 7.54
N MET A 96 0.30 -3.27 6.95
CA MET A 96 -0.75 -3.72 6.04
C MET A 96 -1.78 -4.49 6.87
N LEU A 97 -3.06 -4.13 6.77
CA LEU A 97 -4.17 -4.83 7.41
C LEU A 97 -4.95 -5.63 6.37
N ARG A 98 -5.63 -6.70 6.82
CA ARG A 98 -6.53 -7.53 6.03
C ARG A 98 -7.76 -7.88 6.87
N ILE A 99 -8.94 -7.43 6.44
CA ILE A 99 -10.20 -7.61 7.18
C ILE A 99 -11.30 -8.15 6.25
N ASP A 100 -12.24 -8.89 6.84
CA ASP A 100 -13.43 -9.38 6.15
C ASP A 100 -14.61 -8.45 6.41
N VAL A 101 -15.05 -7.72 5.37
CA VAL A 101 -16.15 -6.75 5.49
C VAL A 101 -17.54 -7.37 5.23
N ASP A 102 -17.59 -8.65 4.87
CA ASP A 102 -18.81 -9.42 4.63
C ASP A 102 -19.21 -10.27 5.84
N SER A 103 -18.32 -10.43 6.82
CA SER A 103 -18.62 -11.05 8.11
C SER A 103 -18.48 -10.06 9.27
N GLY A 104 -19.12 -10.38 10.41
CA GLY A 104 -19.11 -9.52 11.59
C GLY A 104 -19.91 -8.22 11.45
N ASP A 105 -19.87 -7.41 12.52
CA ASP A 105 -20.41 -6.05 12.54
C ASP A 105 -19.49 -5.17 13.40
N PRO A 106 -18.67 -4.27 12.79
CA PRO A 106 -18.69 -3.84 11.39
C PRO A 106 -17.82 -4.67 10.42
N TYR A 107 -16.97 -5.57 10.91
CA TYR A 107 -16.14 -6.49 10.12
C TYR A 107 -15.74 -7.72 10.94
N GLY A 108 -15.24 -8.76 10.27
CA GLY A 108 -14.65 -9.96 10.83
C GLY A 108 -13.15 -10.07 10.56
N ILE A 109 -12.51 -10.98 11.28
CA ILE A 109 -11.10 -11.32 11.10
C ILE A 109 -11.02 -12.59 10.25
N PRO A 110 -10.34 -12.56 9.08
CA PRO A 110 -10.05 -13.78 8.35
C PRO A 110 -9.29 -14.78 9.24
N ALA A 111 -9.79 -16.01 9.33
CA ALA A 111 -9.24 -17.02 10.23
C ALA A 111 -7.78 -17.40 9.90
N ASP A 112 -7.38 -17.19 8.65
CA ASP A 112 -6.04 -17.41 8.10
C ASP A 112 -5.13 -16.16 8.19
N ASN A 113 -5.55 -15.09 8.87
CA ASN A 113 -4.62 -14.00 9.16
C ASN A 113 -3.41 -14.52 9.99
N PRO A 114 -2.20 -14.03 9.71
CA PRO A 114 -0.94 -14.64 10.17
C PRO A 114 -0.73 -14.58 11.69
N PHE A 115 -1.46 -13.69 12.38
CA PHE A 115 -1.23 -13.39 13.79
C PHE A 115 -2.40 -13.73 14.72
N THR A 116 -3.45 -14.39 14.23
CA THR A 116 -4.67 -14.71 15.02
C THR A 116 -4.41 -15.53 16.30
N ASN A 117 -3.28 -16.25 16.36
CA ASN A 117 -2.88 -17.03 17.52
C ASN A 117 -1.76 -16.35 18.35
N ASN A 118 -1.45 -15.09 18.07
CA ASN A 118 -0.39 -14.32 18.73
C ASN A 118 -0.97 -13.14 19.52
N GLY A 119 -1.22 -13.34 20.81
CA GLY A 119 -1.77 -12.30 21.70
C GLY A 119 -0.90 -11.04 21.93
N SER A 120 0.25 -10.92 21.25
CA SER A 120 1.07 -9.71 21.21
C SER A 120 0.87 -8.86 19.95
N VAL A 121 0.15 -9.38 18.96
CA VAL A 121 -0.10 -8.75 17.66
C VAL A 121 -1.61 -8.67 17.43
N ARG A 122 -2.07 -7.58 16.83
CA ARG A 122 -3.48 -7.39 16.46
C ARG A 122 -3.87 -8.32 15.32
N ASP A 123 -5.03 -8.95 15.42
CA ASP A 123 -5.48 -9.96 14.45
C ASP A 123 -5.80 -9.38 13.07
N GLU A 124 -6.05 -8.07 12.98
CA GLU A 124 -6.24 -7.33 11.73
C GLU A 124 -4.96 -7.25 10.88
N ILE A 125 -3.78 -7.44 11.49
CA ILE A 125 -2.48 -7.22 10.84
C ILE A 125 -2.20 -8.37 9.87
N TRP A 126 -1.93 -8.00 8.61
CA TRP A 126 -1.43 -8.88 7.57
C TRP A 126 0.10 -8.82 7.48
N ALA A 127 0.67 -7.62 7.46
CA ALA A 127 2.11 -7.41 7.45
C ALA A 127 2.48 -6.19 8.32
N ILE A 128 3.73 -6.15 8.77
CA ILE A 128 4.26 -5.16 9.70
C ILE A 128 5.48 -4.45 9.11
N GLY A 129 5.84 -3.30 9.68
CA GLY A 129 7.13 -2.68 9.39
C GLY A 129 7.17 -1.87 8.11
N VAL A 130 6.05 -1.25 7.71
CA VAL A 130 6.00 -0.24 6.65
C VAL A 130 6.02 1.17 7.25
N ARG A 131 6.52 2.16 6.52
CA ARG A 131 6.61 3.57 6.94
C ARG A 131 5.39 4.37 6.54
N ASN A 132 5.13 4.45 5.25
CA ASN A 132 4.05 5.19 4.62
C ASN A 132 3.72 4.54 3.27
N PRO A 133 3.03 3.39 3.25
CA PRO A 133 2.67 2.64 2.05
C PRO A 133 1.66 3.44 1.21
N TRP A 134 2.19 4.37 0.40
CA TRP A 134 1.41 5.41 -0.26
C TRP A 134 0.47 4.84 -1.30
N ARG A 135 1.00 3.97 -2.17
CA ARG A 135 0.18 3.09 -3.01
C ARG A 135 0.63 1.66 -2.96
N PHE A 136 -0.33 0.75 -3.01
CA PHE A 136 -0.10 -0.67 -3.26
C PHE A 136 -1.08 -1.20 -4.30
N SER A 137 -0.77 -2.31 -4.95
CA SER A 137 -1.69 -2.96 -5.88
C SER A 137 -1.47 -4.46 -5.91
N PHE A 138 -2.53 -5.18 -6.25
CA PHE A 138 -2.45 -6.57 -6.63
C PHE A 138 -2.28 -6.66 -8.14
N ASP A 139 -1.41 -7.55 -8.59
CA ASP A 139 -1.42 -8.00 -9.97
C ASP A 139 -2.74 -8.74 -10.24
N PRO A 140 -3.57 -8.31 -11.21
CA PRO A 140 -4.88 -8.93 -11.42
C PRO A 140 -4.78 -10.35 -12.01
N GLU A 141 -3.62 -10.79 -12.49
CA GLU A 141 -3.43 -12.13 -13.04
C GLU A 141 -2.71 -13.07 -12.06
N THR A 142 -1.63 -12.62 -11.44
CA THR A 142 -0.85 -13.45 -10.49
C THR A 142 -1.31 -13.31 -9.06
N HIS A 143 -2.00 -12.22 -8.73
CA HIS A 143 -2.42 -11.80 -7.39
C HIS A 143 -1.27 -11.42 -6.45
N ASP A 144 -0.06 -11.22 -6.99
CA ASP A 144 1.07 -10.71 -6.21
C ASP A 144 0.78 -9.29 -5.72
N LEU A 145 1.21 -8.99 -4.49
CA LEU A 145 1.05 -7.67 -3.88
C LEU A 145 2.34 -6.85 -4.03
N TYR A 146 2.21 -5.66 -4.59
CA TYR A 146 3.27 -4.66 -4.70
C TYR A 146 2.96 -3.48 -3.79
N ILE A 147 3.92 -3.02 -3.01
CA ILE A 147 3.74 -1.91 -2.06
C ILE A 147 4.81 -0.87 -2.36
N GLY A 148 4.39 0.34 -2.74
CA GLY A 148 5.28 1.50 -2.78
C GLY A 148 5.29 2.17 -1.42
N ASP A 149 6.39 2.04 -0.70
CA ASP A 149 6.58 2.60 0.64
C ASP A 149 7.50 3.83 0.59
N VAL A 150 7.01 4.95 1.13
CA VAL A 150 7.73 6.22 1.07
C VAL A 150 8.79 6.28 2.14
N GLY A 151 10.02 6.57 1.71
CA GLY A 151 11.23 6.69 2.51
C GLY A 151 11.27 7.83 3.52
N GLN A 152 12.22 7.77 4.47
CA GLN A 152 12.41 8.79 5.49
C GLN A 152 13.26 9.96 4.99
N ASN A 153 14.52 9.70 4.68
CA ASN A 153 15.52 10.71 4.33
C ASN A 153 16.43 10.29 3.17
N ALA A 154 16.62 8.98 2.97
CA ALA A 154 17.69 8.45 2.15
C ALA A 154 17.20 7.50 1.05
N TRP A 155 16.17 6.69 1.31
CA TRP A 155 15.78 5.60 0.42
C TRP A 155 14.27 5.46 0.29
N GLU A 156 13.80 5.42 -0.96
CA GLU A 156 12.46 5.01 -1.32
C GLU A 156 12.46 3.51 -1.69
N GLU A 157 11.38 2.79 -1.41
CA GLU A 157 11.37 1.32 -1.54
C GLU A 157 10.08 0.71 -2.10
N ILE A 158 10.25 -0.32 -2.93
CA ILE A 158 9.15 -1.20 -3.35
C ILE A 158 9.30 -2.52 -2.61
N ASP A 159 8.29 -2.84 -1.82
CA ASP A 159 8.12 -4.16 -1.24
C ASP A 159 7.22 -5.03 -2.12
N PHE A 160 7.39 -6.33 -1.96
CA PHE A 160 6.68 -7.34 -2.73
C PHE A 160 6.30 -8.50 -1.84
N GLN A 161 5.10 -9.03 -2.08
CA GLN A 161 4.63 -10.25 -1.45
C GLN A 161 4.04 -11.16 -2.52
N PRO A 162 4.58 -12.38 -2.68
CA PRO A 162 4.05 -13.32 -3.66
C PRO A 162 2.64 -13.76 -3.27
N ALA A 163 1.83 -14.06 -4.27
CA ALA A 163 0.43 -14.42 -4.08
C ALA A 163 0.22 -15.64 -3.20
N ASP A 164 1.20 -16.54 -3.08
CA ASP A 164 1.14 -17.74 -2.23
C ASP A 164 1.62 -17.51 -0.79
N SER A 165 2.01 -16.29 -0.44
CA SER A 165 2.34 -15.93 0.94
C SER A 165 1.13 -16.15 1.88
N ASN A 166 1.44 -16.54 3.11
CA ASN A 166 0.50 -16.66 4.23
C ASN A 166 0.42 -15.37 5.06
N GLY A 167 1.04 -14.28 4.61
CA GLY A 167 1.19 -13.07 5.39
C GLY A 167 2.26 -13.20 6.48
N GLY A 168 2.41 -12.14 7.27
CA GLY A 168 3.32 -12.09 8.40
C GLY A 168 4.69 -11.53 8.07
N GLU A 169 4.87 -10.95 6.89
CA GLU A 169 6.09 -10.21 6.53
C GLU A 169 6.29 -9.01 7.45
N ASN A 170 7.55 -8.75 7.77
CA ASN A 170 8.04 -7.57 8.45
C ASN A 170 8.98 -6.83 7.51
N TYR A 171 8.50 -5.72 6.93
CA TYR A 171 9.25 -4.85 5.99
C TYR A 171 10.27 -3.94 6.69
N GLU A 172 10.56 -4.24 7.96
CA GLU A 172 11.73 -3.78 8.70
C GLU A 172 11.77 -2.29 9.08
N TRP A 173 10.91 -1.40 8.55
CA TRP A 173 10.77 -0.04 9.08
C TRP A 173 10.29 -0.10 10.53
N LYS A 174 10.88 0.59 11.50
CA LYS A 174 11.93 1.63 11.42
C LYS A 174 13.36 1.16 11.64
N VAL A 175 13.63 -0.14 11.71
CA VAL A 175 14.99 -0.65 11.93
C VAL A 175 15.83 -0.46 10.66
N ARG A 176 15.20 -0.63 9.48
CA ARG A 176 15.78 -0.32 8.17
C ARG A 176 14.99 0.77 7.44
N GLU A 177 15.64 1.42 6.49
CA GLU A 177 15.06 2.33 5.50
C GLU A 177 15.60 1.85 4.13
N GLY A 178 14.74 1.33 3.26
CA GLY A 178 15.24 0.44 2.21
C GLY A 178 15.86 -0.82 2.83
N ASN A 179 16.88 -1.33 2.16
CA ASN A 179 17.75 -2.37 2.67
C ASN A 179 18.93 -1.82 3.49
N HIS A 180 18.80 -0.63 4.08
CA HIS A 180 19.88 0.01 4.84
C HIS A 180 19.53 0.20 6.30
N SER A 181 20.51 0.07 7.19
CA SER A 181 20.31 0.32 8.61
C SER A 181 19.89 1.77 8.86
N TYR A 182 18.82 1.97 9.62
CA TYR A 182 18.32 3.30 9.98
C TYR A 182 18.45 3.56 11.49
N SER A 183 17.75 2.79 12.33
CA SER A 183 17.72 3.02 13.78
C SER A 183 18.54 1.98 14.53
N SER A 184 19.66 2.42 15.13
CA SER A 184 20.42 1.59 16.07
C SER A 184 19.65 1.44 17.39
N GLY A 185 19.48 0.21 17.88
CA GLY A 185 18.89 -0.08 19.20
C GLY A 185 17.38 -0.29 19.22
N THR A 186 16.71 -0.29 18.06
CA THR A 186 15.32 -0.74 17.93
C THR A 186 15.30 -2.22 17.56
N SER A 187 14.51 -3.03 18.27
CA SER A 187 14.32 -4.44 17.93
C SER A 187 13.24 -4.62 16.86
N TYR A 188 13.43 -5.63 16.02
CA TYR A 188 12.38 -6.13 15.14
C TYR A 188 11.20 -6.66 15.97
N GLY A 189 9.99 -6.33 15.55
CA GLY A 189 8.75 -6.89 16.01
C GLY A 189 8.50 -8.29 15.47
N ALA A 190 7.25 -8.74 15.52
CA ALA A 190 6.84 -10.03 14.98
C ALA A 190 7.03 -10.10 13.45
N GLY A 191 6.90 -11.31 12.91
CA GLY A 191 6.91 -11.55 11.47
C GLY A 191 8.27 -11.91 10.87
N GLU A 192 8.24 -12.35 9.61
CA GLU A 192 9.42 -12.71 8.83
C GLU A 192 10.06 -11.46 8.22
N ARG A 193 11.33 -11.23 8.54
CA ARG A 193 12.08 -10.05 8.06
C ARG A 193 12.25 -10.13 6.55
N THR A 194 11.64 -9.19 5.85
CA THR A 194 11.53 -9.17 4.40
C THR A 194 12.03 -7.82 3.90
N GLY A 195 13.08 -7.81 3.10
CA GLY A 195 13.64 -6.57 2.55
C GLY A 195 12.97 -6.17 1.24
N ALA A 196 13.08 -4.89 0.91
CA ALA A 196 12.59 -4.35 -0.35
C ALA A 196 13.21 -5.04 -1.57
N ILE A 197 12.39 -5.24 -2.61
CA ILE A 197 12.85 -5.83 -3.88
C ILE A 197 13.49 -4.80 -4.81
N TYR A 198 13.21 -3.52 -4.59
CA TYR A 198 13.80 -2.41 -5.32
C TYR A 198 13.86 -1.18 -4.44
N GLU A 199 14.96 -0.43 -4.50
CA GLU A 199 15.15 0.80 -3.76
C GLU A 199 15.88 1.85 -4.62
N TYR A 200 15.69 3.13 -4.30
CA TYR A 200 16.48 4.20 -4.91
C TYR A 200 16.72 5.35 -3.93
N ARG A 201 17.83 6.06 -4.14
CA ARG A 201 18.28 7.14 -3.26
C ARG A 201 17.48 8.42 -3.42
N HIS A 202 17.47 9.21 -2.36
CA HIS A 202 16.95 10.58 -2.39
C HIS A 202 17.89 11.58 -3.10
N SER A 203 19.10 11.16 -3.46
CA SER A 203 20.11 12.00 -4.10
C SER A 203 20.95 11.25 -5.13
N GLY A 204 21.53 12.01 -6.07
CA GLY A 204 22.35 11.48 -7.15
C GLY A 204 21.58 11.23 -8.45
N ALA A 205 22.25 10.64 -9.43
CA ALA A 205 21.63 10.34 -10.72
C ALA A 205 20.56 9.25 -10.56
N GLY A 206 19.38 9.49 -11.11
CA GLY A 206 18.26 8.56 -11.00
C GLY A 206 17.57 8.55 -9.64
N SER A 207 17.77 9.59 -8.81
CA SER A 207 17.09 9.75 -7.53
C SER A 207 15.61 10.14 -7.66
N GLY A 208 14.92 10.15 -6.53
CA GLY A 208 13.59 10.72 -6.33
C GLY A 208 13.43 11.19 -4.88
N CYS A 209 12.23 11.41 -4.39
CA CYS A 209 12.04 11.70 -2.95
C CYS A 209 10.65 11.34 -2.39
N SER A 210 9.83 10.68 -3.20
CA SER A 210 8.53 10.17 -2.77
C SER A 210 8.03 9.18 -3.81
N LEU A 211 8.25 7.90 -3.54
CA LEU A 211 7.73 6.82 -4.38
C LEU A 211 6.20 6.83 -4.33
N THR A 212 5.60 6.86 -5.50
CA THR A 212 4.14 6.80 -5.63
C THR A 212 3.64 5.36 -5.59
N GLY A 213 4.46 4.35 -5.93
CA GLY A 213 3.99 3.02 -6.27
C GLY A 213 3.28 2.99 -7.64
N GLY A 214 2.57 1.92 -7.96
CA GLY A 214 1.79 1.83 -9.20
C GLY A 214 1.12 0.49 -9.42
N VAL A 215 1.11 -0.02 -10.65
CA VAL A 215 0.28 -1.15 -11.10
C VAL A 215 0.99 -2.03 -12.13
N VAL A 216 0.60 -3.31 -12.20
CA VAL A 216 1.05 -4.23 -13.26
C VAL A 216 0.17 -4.08 -14.49
N TYR A 217 0.80 -3.90 -15.66
CA TYR A 217 0.09 -3.86 -16.93
C TYR A 217 -0.29 -5.27 -17.39
N ARG A 218 -1.59 -5.51 -17.53
CA ARG A 218 -2.18 -6.77 -18.06
C ARG A 218 -3.06 -6.54 -19.31
N GLY A 219 -3.01 -5.35 -19.91
CA GLY A 219 -3.84 -5.00 -21.07
C GLY A 219 -3.33 -5.57 -22.41
N CYS A 220 -4.22 -5.74 -23.38
CA CYS A 220 -3.85 -6.33 -24.68
C CYS A 220 -3.26 -5.34 -25.70
N LYS A 221 -3.34 -4.03 -25.44
CA LYS A 221 -2.90 -2.98 -26.40
C LYS A 221 -1.39 -2.86 -26.54
N MET A 222 -0.63 -3.27 -25.50
CA MET A 222 0.82 -3.21 -25.48
C MET A 222 1.38 -4.58 -25.04
N PRO A 223 1.35 -5.60 -25.91
CA PRO A 223 1.69 -6.98 -25.55
C PRO A 223 3.08 -7.13 -24.91
N ASP A 224 4.05 -6.33 -25.35
CA ASP A 224 5.43 -6.37 -24.81
C ASP A 224 5.53 -5.90 -23.34
N LEU A 225 4.51 -5.20 -22.86
CA LEU A 225 4.42 -4.69 -21.48
C LEU A 225 3.62 -5.62 -20.56
N GLN A 226 3.13 -6.76 -21.05
CA GLN A 226 2.42 -7.74 -20.23
C GLN A 226 3.27 -8.17 -19.02
N GLY A 227 2.70 -8.06 -17.82
CA GLY A 227 3.37 -8.40 -16.56
C GLY A 227 4.46 -7.40 -16.14
N VAL A 228 4.46 -6.18 -16.67
CA VAL A 228 5.39 -5.11 -16.27
C VAL A 228 4.74 -4.24 -15.21
N TYR A 229 5.43 -4.05 -14.08
CA TYR A 229 5.02 -3.14 -13.02
C TYR A 229 5.48 -1.71 -13.34
N PHE A 230 4.54 -0.78 -13.44
CA PHE A 230 4.79 0.65 -13.59
C PHE A 230 4.76 1.32 -12.23
N PHE A 231 5.69 2.25 -12.01
CA PHE A 231 5.74 3.07 -10.80
C PHE A 231 6.35 4.44 -11.11
N ALA A 232 6.12 5.40 -10.22
CA ALA A 232 6.58 6.78 -10.41
C ALA A 232 7.12 7.37 -9.12
N ASP A 233 7.87 8.45 -9.26
CA ASP A 233 8.26 9.32 -8.17
C ASP A 233 7.53 10.66 -8.27
N TYR A 234 6.90 11.07 -7.17
CA TYR A 234 6.09 12.29 -7.11
C TYR A 234 6.95 13.55 -7.23
N CYS A 235 8.16 13.57 -6.65
CA CYS A 235 9.01 14.75 -6.61
C CYS A 235 9.65 15.07 -7.97
N THR A 236 10.05 14.03 -8.69
CA THR A 236 10.86 14.14 -9.90
C THR A 236 10.09 13.80 -11.18
N ASN A 237 8.87 13.28 -11.04
CA ASN A 237 7.93 12.98 -12.13
C ASN A 237 8.41 11.94 -13.14
N TRP A 238 9.47 11.19 -12.82
CA TRP A 238 9.83 10.06 -13.67
C TRP A 238 8.83 8.92 -13.49
N VAL A 239 8.67 8.15 -14.56
CA VAL A 239 7.99 6.85 -14.57
C VAL A 239 9.02 5.79 -14.93
N ARG A 240 9.08 4.74 -14.14
CA ARG A 240 9.89 3.56 -14.39
C ARG A 240 9.03 2.33 -14.42
N THR A 241 9.62 1.28 -14.98
CA THR A 241 9.06 -0.05 -14.98
C THR A 241 10.06 -1.05 -14.43
N LEU A 242 9.55 -2.13 -13.86
CA LEU A 242 10.33 -3.33 -13.52
C LEU A 242 9.50 -4.58 -13.79
N ARG A 243 10.16 -5.73 -13.82
CA ARG A 243 9.53 -7.06 -13.74
C ARG A 243 9.99 -7.76 -12.48
N VAL A 244 9.11 -8.52 -11.84
CA VAL A 244 9.51 -9.40 -10.73
C VAL A 244 9.67 -10.82 -11.24
N ARG A 245 10.82 -11.45 -10.96
CA ARG A 245 11.06 -12.86 -11.24
C ARG A 245 11.65 -13.52 -10.00
N GLY A 246 10.97 -14.53 -9.47
CA GLY A 246 11.40 -15.22 -8.24
C GLY A 246 11.52 -14.28 -7.04
N GLY A 247 10.62 -13.31 -6.90
CA GLY A 247 10.64 -12.32 -5.81
C GLY A 247 11.71 -11.23 -5.94
N VAL A 248 12.38 -11.10 -7.09
CA VAL A 248 13.43 -10.09 -7.31
C VAL A 248 13.05 -9.16 -8.45
N ALA A 249 13.25 -7.85 -8.26
CA ALA A 249 13.08 -6.86 -9.32
C ALA A 249 14.18 -6.98 -10.39
N GLN A 250 13.77 -6.98 -11.65
CA GLN A 250 14.61 -7.09 -12.83
C GLN A 250 14.11 -6.13 -13.91
N GLU A 251 14.92 -5.93 -14.96
CA GLU A 251 14.54 -5.16 -16.15
C GLU A 251 14.03 -3.74 -15.82
N ILE A 252 14.76 -3.00 -14.98
CA ILE A 252 14.39 -1.63 -14.60
C ILE A 252 14.60 -0.69 -15.79
N VAL A 253 13.53 -0.07 -16.27
CA VAL A 253 13.56 0.83 -17.44
C VAL A 253 12.91 2.16 -17.10
N ASN A 254 13.52 3.26 -17.55
CA ASN A 254 12.92 4.59 -17.45
C ASN A 254 12.01 4.86 -18.66
N GLN A 255 10.71 5.02 -18.42
CA GLN A 255 9.68 5.22 -19.44
C GLN A 255 9.31 6.70 -19.66
N THR A 256 9.84 7.60 -18.83
CA THR A 256 9.40 9.01 -18.74
C THR A 256 9.37 9.72 -20.09
N THR A 257 10.46 9.63 -20.86
CA THR A 257 10.56 10.31 -22.16
C THR A 257 9.57 9.74 -23.17
N GLY A 258 9.35 8.42 -23.15
CA GLY A 258 8.37 7.78 -24.03
C GLY A 258 6.95 8.24 -23.73
N LEU A 259 6.58 8.26 -22.44
CA LEU A 259 5.25 8.66 -21.99
C LEU A 259 4.98 10.16 -22.23
N ASN A 260 5.95 11.04 -21.98
CA ASN A 260 5.80 12.47 -22.24
C ASN A 260 5.55 12.80 -23.72
N ARG A 261 6.02 11.97 -24.67
CA ARG A 261 5.70 12.17 -26.10
C ARG A 261 4.23 11.93 -26.42
N GLY A 262 3.53 11.15 -25.60
CA GLY A 262 2.14 10.74 -25.83
C GLY A 262 1.09 11.65 -25.21
N ILE A 263 1.46 12.69 -24.46
CA ILE A 263 0.53 13.56 -23.74
C ILE A 263 0.78 15.04 -24.06
N PRO A 264 -0.26 15.89 -24.04
CA PRO A 264 -0.07 17.34 -24.03
C PRO A 264 0.62 17.78 -22.73
N GLY A 265 1.80 18.40 -22.85
CA GLY A 265 2.60 18.84 -21.70
C GLY A 265 3.59 17.77 -21.22
N ASN A 266 3.96 17.83 -19.94
CA ASN A 266 4.80 16.83 -19.30
C ASN A 266 4.03 16.20 -18.13
N LEU A 267 4.35 14.94 -17.82
CA LEU A 267 3.94 14.32 -16.58
C LEU A 267 4.42 15.17 -15.40
N SER A 268 3.52 15.44 -14.46
CA SER A 268 3.83 16.15 -13.22
C SER A 268 2.93 15.69 -12.09
N GLN A 269 3.46 15.65 -10.86
CA GLN A 269 2.73 15.34 -9.63
C GLN A 269 1.96 14.02 -9.72
N ILE A 270 2.62 12.98 -10.25
CA ILE A 270 2.02 11.65 -10.42
C ILE A 270 1.72 11.11 -9.02
N SER A 271 0.44 11.01 -8.65
CA SER A 271 0.01 10.60 -7.30
C SER A 271 -0.66 9.23 -7.28
N SER A 272 -0.93 8.65 -8.46
CA SER A 272 -1.47 7.30 -8.66
C SER A 272 -1.42 6.86 -10.11
N PHE A 273 -1.52 5.55 -10.30
CA PHE A 273 -1.88 4.92 -11.56
C PHE A 273 -3.33 4.42 -11.50
N GLY A 274 -3.99 4.34 -12.65
CA GLY A 274 -5.29 3.70 -12.81
C GLY A 274 -5.19 2.55 -13.81
N LEU A 275 -6.06 1.57 -13.64
CA LEU A 275 -6.29 0.51 -14.62
C LEU A 275 -7.60 0.82 -15.36
N ASP A 276 -7.59 0.72 -16.69
CA ASP A 276 -8.81 0.68 -17.48
C ASP A 276 -9.48 -0.69 -17.31
N GLY A 277 -10.75 -0.68 -16.91
CA GLY A 277 -11.58 -1.89 -16.80
C GLY A 277 -12.28 -2.25 -18.11
#